data_AF-A0AAN9U1T4-F1
#
_entry.id   AF-A0AAN9U1T4-F1
#
_cell.length_a   1.000
_cell.length_b   1.000
_cell.length_c   1.000
_cell.angle_alpha   90.00
_cell.angle_beta   90.00
_cell.angle_gamma   90.00
#
_symmetry.space_group_name_H-M   'P 1'
#
loop_
_entity.id
_entity.type
_entity.pdbx_description
1 polymer ?
#
loop_
_entity_poly.entity_id
_entity_poly.type
_entity_poly.pdbx_seq_one_letter_code
_entity_poly.pdbx_strand_id
1 'polypeptide(L)'
;MLVFLISGQQLQRNQAPIPNAAYGPTKAAAHWLTQRINGEDEKLIAFAVHPGFVQTELGNRAAYLLGLEEAHISVKESVDGVVPIIDKATKQGTTGRLWDYTGVPIAW
;
A
#
# COMPACT_ATOMS: atom_id res chain seq x y z
N MET A 1 -28.34 -0.45 9.45
CA MET A 1 -27.38 -1.57 9.37
C MET A 1 -27.11 -1.82 7.89
N LEU A 2 -25.94 -1.40 7.40
CA LEU A 2 -25.56 -1.61 5.99
C LEU A 2 -24.86 -2.98 5.91
N VAL A 3 -25.50 -3.97 5.29
CA VAL A 3 -24.91 -5.30 5.06
C VAL A 3 -24.49 -5.38 3.60
N PHE A 4 -23.19 -5.32 3.33
CA PHE A 4 -22.65 -5.71 2.03
C PHE A 4 -22.41 -7.22 2.05
N LEU A 5 -23.21 -7.96 1.27
CA LEU A 5 -22.94 -9.37 0.94
C LEU A 5 -21.83 -9.41 -0.11
N ILE A 6 -20.58 -9.36 0.33
CA ILE A 6 -19.43 -9.81 -0.46
C ILE A 6 -19.18 -11.24 0.01
N SER A 7 -19.37 -12.23 -0.87
CA SER A 7 -19.24 -13.66 -0.52
C SER A 7 -17.95 -13.91 0.27
N GLY A 8 -18.11 -14.22 1.55
CA GLY A 8 -17.01 -14.34 2.48
C GLY A 8 -16.22 -15.63 2.26
N GLN A 9 -14.89 -15.49 2.18
CA GLN A 9 -13.93 -16.40 2.82
C GLN A 9 -12.45 -15.93 2.78
N GLN A 10 -12.15 -14.65 2.55
CA GLN A 10 -10.76 -14.13 2.60
C GLN A 10 -10.58 -12.81 3.39
N LEU A 11 -11.57 -12.39 4.18
CA LEU A 11 -11.51 -11.13 4.93
C LEU A 11 -10.57 -11.28 6.14
N GLN A 12 -9.30 -10.88 5.99
CA GLN A 12 -8.35 -10.37 7.02
C GLN A 12 -6.89 -10.83 6.86
N ARG A 13 -6.51 -11.61 5.83
CA ARG A 13 -5.07 -11.75 5.55
C ARG A 13 -4.56 -10.38 5.11
N ASN A 14 -3.77 -9.72 5.97
CA ASN A 14 -3.09 -8.44 5.74
C ASN A 14 -3.86 -7.14 6.01
N GLN A 15 -4.95 -7.15 6.79
CA GLN A 15 -5.59 -5.91 7.25
C GLN A 15 -5.35 -5.69 8.74
N ALA A 16 -4.74 -4.55 9.09
CA ALA A 16 -4.58 -4.16 10.48
C ALA A 16 -5.97 -3.95 11.14
N PRO A 17 -6.19 -4.40 12.38
CA PRO A 17 -7.48 -4.29 13.08
C PRO A 17 -7.72 -2.87 13.61
N ILE A 18 -7.76 -1.88 12.70
CA ILE A 18 -7.89 -0.45 12.99
C ILE A 18 -9.08 0.16 12.25
N PRO A 19 -9.75 1.20 12.80
CA PRO A 19 -10.90 1.84 12.18
C PRO A 19 -10.46 2.67 10.95
N ASN A 20 -10.38 2.01 9.79
CA ASN A 20 -9.81 2.59 8.57
C ASN A 20 -10.69 2.40 7.33
N ALA A 21 -12.01 2.32 7.55
CA ALA A 21 -13.00 1.92 6.54
C ALA A 21 -13.13 2.87 5.34
N ALA A 22 -12.67 4.12 5.45
CA ALA A 22 -12.61 5.03 4.30
C ALA A 22 -11.28 4.89 3.53
N TYR A 23 -10.16 4.96 4.24
CA TYR A 23 -8.84 4.99 3.61
C TYR A 23 -8.46 3.64 2.99
N GLY A 24 -8.62 2.53 3.72
CA GLY A 24 -8.24 1.18 3.25
C GLY A 24 -8.85 0.82 1.89
N PRO A 25 -10.19 0.92 1.72
CA PRO A 25 -10.84 0.64 0.45
C PRO A 25 -10.38 1.55 -0.70
N THR A 26 -10.10 2.84 -0.44
CA THR A 26 -9.57 3.72 -1.50
C THR A 26 -8.19 3.30 -1.98
N LYS A 27 -7.34 2.75 -1.11
CA LYS A 27 -6.03 2.21 -1.49
C LYS A 27 -6.15 0.87 -2.21
N ALA A 28 -7.10 0.02 -1.83
CA ALA A 28 -7.41 -1.20 -2.56
C ALA A 28 -7.90 -0.89 -4.00
N ALA A 29 -8.80 0.09 -4.14
CA ALA A 29 -9.28 0.55 -5.44
C ALA A 29 -8.15 1.16 -6.29
N ALA A 30 -7.30 2.01 -5.69
CA ALA A 30 -6.14 2.57 -6.36
C ALA A 30 -5.19 1.48 -6.87
N HIS A 31 -4.89 0.48 -6.04
CA HIS A 31 -4.04 -0.62 -6.47
C HIS A 31 -4.69 -1.41 -7.63
N TRP A 32 -6.01 -1.64 -7.61
CA TRP A 32 -6.69 -2.35 -8.70
C TRP A 32 -6.57 -1.57 -10.01
N LEU A 33 -6.77 -0.25 -9.96
CA LEU A 33 -6.58 0.64 -11.11
C LEU A 33 -5.15 0.62 -11.62
N THR A 34 -4.14 0.58 -10.74
CA THR A 34 -2.74 0.43 -11.13
C THR A 34 -2.49 -0.84 -11.96
N GLN A 35 -3.12 -1.97 -11.59
CA GLN A 35 -3.01 -3.20 -12.37
C GLN A 35 -3.68 -3.08 -13.74
N ARG A 36 -4.82 -2.38 -13.83
CA ARG A 36 -5.49 -2.11 -15.11
C ARG A 36 -4.63 -1.27 -16.04
N ILE A 37 -4.12 -0.14 -15.54
CA ILE A 37 -3.20 0.74 -16.28
C ILE A 37 -1.99 -0.05 -16.77
N ASN A 38 -1.41 -0.88 -15.91
CA ASN A 38 -0.29 -1.73 -16.30
C ASN A 38 -0.66 -2.74 -17.40
N GLY A 39 -1.83 -3.37 -17.33
CA GLY A 39 -2.26 -4.36 -18.32
C GLY A 39 -2.68 -3.76 -19.67
N GLU A 40 -3.10 -2.49 -19.69
CA GLU A 40 -3.67 -1.83 -20.86
C GLU A 40 -2.64 -1.04 -21.69
N ASP A 41 -1.48 -0.71 -21.13
CA ASP A 41 -0.39 -0.01 -21.84
C ASP A 41 0.92 -0.82 -21.81
N GLU A 42 1.47 -1.14 -22.98
CA GLU A 42 2.68 -1.95 -23.13
C GLU A 42 3.97 -1.21 -22.72
N LYS A 43 3.97 0.12 -22.77
CA LYS A 43 5.16 0.97 -22.54
C LYS A 43 5.23 1.49 -21.10
N LEU A 44 4.09 1.67 -20.43
CA LEU A 44 4.05 2.17 -19.06
C LEU A 44 4.36 1.06 -18.05
N ILE A 45 5.20 1.35 -17.06
CA ILE A 45 5.41 0.48 -15.89
C ILE A 45 4.57 1.06 -14.75
N ALA A 46 3.50 0.37 -14.37
CA ALA A 46 2.63 0.79 -13.28
C ALA A 46 2.59 -0.29 -12.18
N PHE A 47 2.89 0.12 -10.95
CA PHE A 47 2.91 -0.73 -9.76
C PHE A 47 2.66 0.14 -8.52
N ALA A 48 2.30 -0.50 -7.40
CA ALA A 48 2.04 0.18 -6.14
C ALA A 48 3.13 -0.15 -5.12
N VAL A 49 3.42 0.82 -4.24
CA VAL A 49 4.37 0.68 -3.14
C VAL A 49 3.71 1.13 -1.84
N HIS A 50 3.79 0.31 -0.80
CA HIS A 50 3.46 0.66 0.57
C HIS A 50 4.71 1.29 1.21
N PRO A 51 4.70 2.60 1.51
CA PRO A 51 5.90 3.32 1.94
C PRO A 51 6.32 3.01 3.38
N GLY A 52 5.60 2.14 4.09
CA GLY A 52 5.75 1.91 5.52
C GLY A 52 4.79 2.77 6.34
N PHE A 53 4.90 2.70 7.66
CA PHE A 53 4.18 3.60 8.55
C PHE A 53 5.08 4.79 8.89
N VAL A 54 4.99 5.83 8.07
CA VAL A 54 6.00 6.90 7.98
C VAL A 54 5.67 8.11 8.84
N GLN A 55 6.68 8.69 9.50
CA GLN A 55 6.62 9.92 10.32
C GLN A 55 6.35 11.20 9.51
N THR A 56 5.24 11.21 8.78
CA THR A 56 4.64 12.36 8.10
C THR A 56 3.52 12.93 8.98
N GLU A 57 2.95 14.09 8.61
CA GLU A 57 1.77 14.63 9.32
C GLU A 57 0.62 13.62 9.37
N LEU A 58 0.28 12.99 8.23
CA LEU A 58 -0.75 11.95 8.17
C LEU A 58 -0.39 10.72 9.03
N GLY A 59 0.86 10.26 8.95
CA GLY A 59 1.30 9.07 9.69
C GLY A 59 1.30 9.29 11.20
N ASN A 60 1.85 10.41 11.67
CA ASN A 60 1.86 10.74 13.10
C ASN A 60 0.46 11.05 13.63
N ARG A 61 -0.42 11.64 12.81
CA ARG A 61 -1.84 11.77 13.17
C ARG A 61 -2.50 10.40 13.37
N ALA A 62 -2.23 9.44 12.49
CA ALA A 62 -2.72 8.08 12.65
C ALA A 62 -2.08 7.40 13.89
N ALA A 63 -0.79 7.60 14.15
CA ALA A 63 -0.09 7.08 15.32
C ALA A 63 -0.75 7.56 16.62
N TYR A 64 -1.03 8.87 16.72
CA TYR A 64 -1.75 9.46 17.84
C TYR A 64 -3.12 8.82 18.06
N LEU A 65 -3.92 8.63 16.99
CA LEU A 65 -5.23 7.98 17.07
C LEU A 65 -5.15 6.51 17.50
N LEU A 66 -4.00 5.86 17.30
CA LEU A 66 -3.73 4.49 17.70
C LEU A 66 -3.02 4.39 19.08
N GLY A 67 -2.81 5.51 19.77
CA GLY A 67 -2.14 5.55 21.08
C GLY A 67 -0.63 5.38 21.02
N LEU A 68 -0.02 5.62 19.86
CA LEU A 68 1.43 5.61 19.65
C LEU A 68 1.99 7.03 19.71
N GLU A 69 3.26 7.16 20.08
CA GLU A 69 3.97 8.45 20.11
C GLU A 69 4.17 9.01 18.70
N GLU A 70 4.65 8.16 17.79
CA GLU A 70 4.89 8.49 16.39
C GLU A 70 4.79 7.25 15.50
N ALA A 71 4.78 7.46 14.17
CA ALA A 71 4.83 6.37 13.22
C ALA A 71 6.21 5.66 13.24
N HIS A 72 6.25 4.40 12.80
CA HIS A 72 7.39 3.50 13.06
C HIS A 72 8.69 3.86 12.33
N ILE A 73 8.63 4.51 11.16
CA ILE A 73 9.82 4.80 10.36
C ILE A 73 9.92 6.26 9.96
N SER A 74 11.15 6.76 9.85
CA SER A 74 11.40 8.13 9.40
C SER A 74 11.04 8.31 7.91
N VAL A 75 10.82 9.56 7.51
CA VAL A 75 10.65 9.92 6.08
C VAL A 75 11.87 9.49 5.26
N LYS A 76 13.08 9.68 5.81
CA LYS A 76 14.33 9.32 5.14
C LYS A 76 14.41 7.82 4.87
N GLU A 77 14.11 6.99 5.86
CA GLU A 77 14.12 5.53 5.72
C GLU A 77 13.12 5.06 4.66
N SER A 78 11.90 5.62 4.68
CA SER A 78 10.89 5.32 3.66
C SER A 78 11.37 5.66 2.25
N VAL A 79 11.91 6.87 2.05
CA VAL A 79 12.39 7.34 0.75
C VAL A 79 13.58 6.49 0.26
N ASP A 80 14.56 6.23 1.14
CA ASP A 80 15.74 5.44 0.82
C ASP A 80 15.37 3.99 0.41
N GLY A 81 14.27 3.45 0.95
CA GLY A 81 13.75 2.14 0.58
C GLY A 81 12.94 2.13 -0.72
N VAL A 82 12.10 3.15 -0.94
CA VAL A 82 11.19 3.22 -2.10
C VAL A 82 11.92 3.59 -3.40
N VAL A 83 12.85 4.54 -3.36
CA VAL A 83 13.52 5.04 -4.59
C VAL A 83 14.23 3.92 -5.37
N PRO A 84 15.00 3.01 -4.74
CA PRO A 84 15.63 1.89 -5.46
C PRO A 84 14.65 0.93 -6.13
N ILE A 85 13.42 0.79 -5.60
CA ILE A 85 12.37 -0.05 -6.21
C ILE A 85 11.90 0.60 -7.51
N ILE A 86 11.75 1.93 -7.51
CA ILE A 86 11.40 2.71 -8.69
C ILE A 86 12.52 2.65 -9.74
N ASP A 87 13.78 2.87 -9.34
CA ASP A 87 14.93 2.89 -10.24
C ASP A 87 15.15 1.54 -10.96
N LYS A 88 14.81 0.44 -10.30
CA LYS A 88 14.95 -0.92 -10.81
C LYS A 88 13.66 -1.47 -11.42
N ALA A 89 12.62 -0.64 -11.54
CA ALA A 89 11.31 -1.12 -11.96
C ALA A 89 11.34 -1.64 -13.41
N THR A 90 10.81 -2.84 -13.61
CA THR A 90 10.66 -3.43 -14.94
C THR A 90 9.23 -3.92 -15.15
N LYS A 91 8.78 -3.95 -16.40
CA LYS A 91 7.46 -4.43 -16.77
C LYS A 91 7.23 -5.87 -16.29
N GLN A 92 8.18 -6.78 -16.50
CA GLN A 92 8.04 -8.18 -16.09
C GLN A 92 8.33 -8.42 -14.60
N GLY A 93 9.27 -7.68 -13.99
CA GLY A 93 9.77 -7.99 -12.65
C GLY A 93 9.01 -7.31 -11.51
N THR A 94 8.44 -6.13 -11.76
CA THR A 94 7.92 -5.25 -10.70
C THR A 94 6.40 -5.18 -10.67
N THR A 95 5.75 -5.35 -11.83
CA THR A 95 4.30 -5.17 -11.95
C THR A 95 3.53 -6.40 -11.46
N GLY A 96 2.21 -6.29 -11.25
CA GLY A 96 1.42 -7.39 -10.68
C GLY A 96 1.50 -7.55 -9.16
N ARG A 97 2.35 -6.77 -8.48
CA ARG A 97 2.63 -6.89 -7.04
C ARG A 97 2.45 -5.55 -6.32
N LEU A 98 2.10 -5.61 -5.04
CA LEU A 98 2.34 -4.54 -4.08
C LEU A 98 3.71 -4.75 -3.46
N TRP A 99 4.56 -3.74 -3.43
CA TRP A 99 5.84 -3.80 -2.73
C TRP A 99 5.74 -3.03 -1.42
N ASP A 100 6.42 -3.47 -0.37
CA ASP A 100 6.74 -2.57 0.74
C ASP A 100 8.03 -1.79 0.47
N TYR A 101 8.29 -0.80 1.32
CA TYR A 101 9.51 0.02 1.26
C TYR A 101 10.82 -0.78 1.43
N THR A 102 10.77 -2.03 1.89
CA THR A 102 11.94 -2.91 2.00
C THR A 102 12.20 -3.72 0.72
N GLY A 103 11.30 -3.63 -0.27
CA GLY A 103 11.35 -4.40 -1.50
C GLY A 103 10.78 -5.81 -1.35
N VAL A 104 10.02 -6.07 -0.29
CA VAL A 104 9.31 -7.35 -0.11
C VAL A 104 7.92 -7.25 -0.73
N PRO A 105 7.50 -8.24 -1.55
CA PRO A 105 6.15 -8.24 -2.11
C PRO A 105 5.11 -8.54 -1.01
N ILE A 106 4.08 -7.70 -0.93
CA ILE A 106 2.92 -7.90 -0.07
C ILE A 106 1.81 -8.56 -0.90
N ALA A 107 1.18 -9.59 -0.34
CA ALA A 107 0.01 -10.20 -0.94
C ALA A 107 -1.20 -9.26 -0.89
N TRP A 108 -1.96 -9.30 -1.98
CA TRP A 108 -3.28 -8.67 -2.09
C TRP A 108 -4.27 -9.15 -1.04
#